data_AF-A0AAX3RWT2-F1
#
_entry.id   AF-A0AAX3RWT2-F1
#
_cell.length_a   1.000
_cell.length_b   1.000
_cell.length_c   1.000
_cell.angle_alpha   90.00
_cell.angle_beta   90.00
_cell.angle_gamma   90.00
#
_symmetry.space_group_name_H-M   'P 1'
#
loop_
_entity.id
_entity.type
_entity.pdbx_description
1 polymer ?
#
loop_
_entity_poly.entity_id
_entity_poly.type
_entity_poly.pdbx_seq_one_letter_code
_entity_poly.pdbx_strand_id
1 'polypeptide(L)' 'MAGKDSFFKIEYDEIIYFINKDSICHMYESQGHFGTESHLVLKSGKRFTYGMPLEELMKELERAI' A
#
# COMPACT_ATOMS: atom_id res chain seq x y z
N MET A 1 -11.70 4.99 13.67
CA MET A 1 -12.26 5.10 12.30
C MET A 1 -11.27 5.92 11.50
N ALA A 2 -10.60 5.33 10.51
CA ALA A 2 -9.71 6.09 9.62
C ALA A 2 -10.55 7.11 8.82
N GLY A 3 -10.10 8.35 8.77
CA GLY A 3 -10.80 9.43 8.07
C GLY A 3 -10.76 9.21 6.55
N LYS A 4 -11.63 9.90 5.81
CA LYS A 4 -11.63 9.83 4.34
C LYS A 4 -10.29 10.24 3.71
N ASP A 5 -9.49 11.03 4.43
CA ASP A 5 -8.14 11.46 4.02
C ASP A 5 -7.04 10.44 4.33
N SER A 6 -7.35 9.31 4.97
CA SER A 6 -6.36 8.31 5.40
C SER A 6 -5.84 7.42 4.26
N PHE A 7 -6.38 7.54 3.04
CA PHE A 7 -6.03 6.66 1.93
C PHE A 7 -5.40 7.41 0.77
N PHE A 8 -4.23 6.95 0.31
CA PHE A 8 -3.67 7.29 -0.99
C PHE A 8 -4.18 6.29 -2.03
N LYS A 9 -4.67 6.81 -3.16
CA LYS A 9 -5.06 6.01 -4.31
C LYS A 9 -4.12 6.30 -5.47
N ILE A 10 -3.52 5.27 -6.03
CA ILE A 10 -2.66 5.36 -7.22
C ILE A 10 -3.24 4.45 -8.29
N GLU A 11 -3.47 4.99 -9.48
CA GLU A 11 -4.08 4.26 -10.60
C GLU A 11 -3.08 4.13 -11.75
N TYR A 12 -2.93 2.88 -12.21
CA TYR A 12 -2.20 2.50 -13.41
C TYR A 12 -3.16 1.82 -14.39
N ASP A 13 -2.68 1.53 -15.60
CA ASP A 13 -3.50 0.97 -16.68
C ASP A 13 -4.20 -0.34 -16.30
N GLU A 14 -3.57 -1.21 -15.51
CA GLU A 14 -4.16 -2.49 -15.09
C GLU A 14 -4.39 -2.63 -13.58
N ILE A 15 -3.89 -1.69 -12.77
CA ILE A 15 -3.76 -1.84 -11.32
C ILE A 15 -4.21 -0.57 -10.59
N ILE A 16 -4.91 -0.74 -9.47
CA ILE A 16 -5.26 0.34 -8.54
C ILE A 16 -4.68 -0.01 -7.17
N TYR A 17 -3.87 0.88 -6.62
CA TYR A 17 -3.30 0.77 -5.28
C TYR A 17 -4.09 1.65 -4.30
N PHE A 18 -4.48 1.08 -3.16
CA PHE A 18 -5.06 1.77 -2.01
C PHE A 18 -4.12 1.62 -0.83
N ILE A 19 -3.51 2.72 -0.40
CA ILE A 19 -2.53 2.73 0.68
C ILE A 19 -3.15 3.46 1.86
N ASN A 20 -3.33 2.77 2.99
CA ASN A 20 -3.85 3.41 4.19
C ASN A 20 -2.70 4.01 4.99
N LYS A 21 -2.46 5.32 4.86
CA LYS A 21 -1.33 6.03 5.48
C LYS A 21 -1.30 5.94 7.01
N ASP A 22 -2.46 5.70 7.62
CA ASP A 22 -2.63 5.61 9.07
C ASP A 22 -2.68 4.14 9.56
N SER A 23 -2.56 3.17 8.65
CA SER A 23 -2.51 1.76 9.02
C SER A 23 -1.10 1.35 9.40
N ILE A 24 -0.94 0.83 10.61
CA ILE A 24 0.30 0.26 11.10
C ILE A 24 0.25 -1.25 10.87
N CYS A 25 1.15 -1.74 10.00
CA CYS A 25 1.40 -3.15 9.81
C CYS A 25 2.64 -3.55 10.62
N HIS A 26 2.45 -4.40 11.63
CA HIS A 26 3.50 -4.87 12.53
C HIS A 26 4.40 -5.97 11.96
N MET A 27 4.18 -6.42 10.71
CA MET A 27 5.02 -7.46 10.08
C MET A 27 6.51 -7.10 10.01
N TYR A 28 6.85 -5.80 10.05
CA TYR A 28 8.22 -5.29 9.96
C TYR A 28 8.78 -4.78 11.29
N GLU A 29 8.03 -4.93 12.38
CA GLU A 29 8.40 -4.37 13.69
C GLU A 29 9.73 -4.92 14.20
N SER A 30 10.04 -6.19 13.91
CA SER A 30 11.32 -6.83 14.23
C SER A 30 12.54 -6.20 13.54
N GLN A 31 12.31 -5.45 12.46
CA GLN A 31 13.34 -4.73 11.71
C GLN A 31 13.42 -3.25 12.12
N GLY A 32 12.68 -2.83 13.16
CA GLY A 32 12.65 -1.44 13.63
C GLY A 32 11.81 -0.50 12.78
N HIS A 33 11.02 -1.04 11.86
CA HIS A 33 10.17 -0.28 10.95
C HIS A 33 8.70 -0.65 11.11
N PHE A 34 7.82 0.35 11.08
CA PHE A 34 6.39 0.11 10.92
C PHE A 34 6.07 0.06 9.43
N GLY A 35 5.44 -1.04 8.99
CA GLY A 35 4.93 -1.13 7.63
C GLY A 35 3.58 -0.41 7.51
N THR A 36 3.16 -0.17 6.27
CA THR A 36 1.83 0.33 5.95
C THR A 36 1.03 -0.76 5.26
N GLU A 37 -0.20 -1.00 5.70
CA GLU A 37 -1.09 -1.92 4.98
C GLU A 37 -1.54 -1.29 3.66
N SER A 38 -1.28 -2.00 2.57
CA SER A 38 -1.60 -1.59 1.21
C SER A 38 -2.41 -2.66 0.49
N HIS A 39 -3.38 -2.23 -0.29
CA HIS A 39 -4.26 -3.09 -1.08
C HIS A 39 -4.05 -2.80 -2.56
N LEU A 40 -3.58 -3.80 -3.29
CA LEU A 40 -3.48 -3.78 -4.75
C LEU A 40 -4.71 -4.46 -5.32
N VAL A 41 -5.44 -3.74 -6.15
CA VAL A 41 -6.64 -4.21 -6.85
C VAL A 41 -6.36 -4.21 -8.34
N LEU A 42 -6.27 -5.39 -8.94
CA LEU A 42 -6.22 -5.53 -10.39
C LEU A 42 -7.59 -5.16 -10.98
N LYS A 43 -7.63 -4.57 -12.18
CA LYS A 43 -8.89 -4.30 -12.89
C LYS A 43 -9.70 -5.57 -13.19
N SER A 44 -9.07 -6.74 -13.16
CA SER A 44 -9.74 -8.05 -13.18
C SER A 44 -10.58 -8.35 -11.92
N GLY A 45 -10.50 -7.48 -10.90
CA GLY A 45 -11.18 -7.62 -9.61
C GLY A 45 -10.38 -8.37 -8.56
N LYS A 46 -9.22 -8.96 -8.92
CA LYS A 46 -8.34 -9.66 -7.99
C LYS A 46 -7.70 -8.67 -7.02
N ARG A 47 -7.70 -9.01 -5.73
CA ARG A 47 -7.18 -8.17 -4.65
C ARG A 47 -6.01 -8.86 -3.96
N PHE A 48 -4.99 -8.08 -3.66
CA PHE A 48 -3.82 -8.49 -2.89
C PHE A 48 -3.61 -7.50 -1.77
N THR A 49 -3.37 -7.99 -0.57
CA THR A 49 -3.01 -7.18 0.58
C THR A 49 -1.57 -7.50 0.93
N TYR A 50 -0.76 -6.48 1.10
CA TYR A 50 0.61 -6.62 1.56
C TYR A 50 0.92 -5.49 2.54
N GLY A 51 1.76 -5.80 3.52
CA GLY A 51 2.39 -4.80 4.38
C GLY A 51 3.79 -4.56 3.86
N MET A 52 4.20 -3.30 3.75
CA MET A 52 5.61 -2.93 3.55
C MET A 52 5.81 -1.48 3.99
N PRO A 53 7.04 -1.04 4.31
CA PRO A 53 7.31 0.37 4.57
C PRO A 53 6.85 1.25 3.41
N LEU A 54 6.18 2.38 3.70
CA LEU A 54 5.62 3.26 2.67
C LEU A 54 6.68 3.73 1.66
N GLU A 55 7.88 4.04 2.13
CA GLU A 55 8.98 4.50 1.26
C GLU A 55 9.41 3.41 0.26
N GLU A 56 9.48 2.16 0.71
CA GLU A 56 9.80 1.02 -0.17
C GLU A 56 8.69 0.78 -1.18
N LEU A 57 7.43 0.91 -0.74
CA LEU A 57 6.28 0.78 -1.65
C LEU A 57 6.37 1.81 -2.77
N MET A 58 6.60 3.08 -2.44
CA MET A 58 6.71 4.14 -3.44
C MET A 58 7.83 3.86 -4.46
N LYS A 59 8.99 3.36 -4.00
CA LYS A 59 10.11 2.97 -4.87
C LYS A 59 9.75 1.83 -5.82
N GLU A 60 9.05 0.80 -5.34
CA GLU A 60 8.63 -0.32 -6.18
C GLU A 60 7.57 0.09 -7.20
N LEU A 61 6.66 1.01 -6.82
CA LEU A 61 5.68 1.59 -7.74
C LEU A 61 6.33 2.41 -8.85
N GLU A 62 7.30 3.26 -8.52
CA GLU A 62 8.03 4.06 -9.52
C GLU A 62 8.79 3.19 -10.52
N ARG A 63 9.30 2.03 -10.10
CA ARG A 63 9.97 1.06 -10.98
C ARG A 63 9.03 0.30 -11.92
N ALA A 64 7.76 0.19 -11.55
CA ALA A 64 6.76 -0.55 -12.31
C ALA A 64 6.09 0.29 -13.41
N ILE A 65 6.37 1.60 -13.45
CA ILE A 65 6.00 2.56 -14.51
C ILE A 65 7.10 2.56 -15.58
#